data_AF-W1XD49-F1
#
_entry.id   AF-W1XD49-F1
#
_cell.length_a   1.000
_cell.length_b   1.000
_cell.length_c   1.000
_cell.angle_alpha   90.00
_cell.angle_beta   90.00
_cell.angle_gamma   90.00
#
_symmetry.space_group_name_H-M   'P 1'
#
loop_
_entity.id
_entity.type
_entity.pdbx_description
1 polymer ?
#
loop_
_entity_poly.entity_id
_entity_poly.type
_entity_poly.pdbx_seq_one_letter_code
_entity_poly.pdbx_strand_id
1 'polypeptide(L)' 'QDDDSAAAAALAAQTGERKVGRNDPCPCGSGKKYKQCHGRLQ' A
#
# COMPACT_ATOMS: atom_id res chain seq x y z
N GLN A 1 35.16 23.47 1.90
CA GLN A 1 33.88 24.02 1.45
C GLN A 1 33.02 22.85 1.01
N ASP A 2 32.33 22.25 1.99
CA ASP A 2 30.87 22.35 2.19
C ASP A 2 30.16 21.64 1.01
N ASP A 3 30.02 20.32 1.03
CA ASP A 3 28.92 19.56 1.68
C ASP A 3 27.55 19.88 1.06
N ASP A 4 27.13 19.09 0.05
CA ASP A 4 25.72 18.76 -0.20
C ASP A 4 25.65 17.57 -1.18
N SER A 5 25.65 16.32 -0.71
CA SER A 5 24.47 15.59 -0.22
C SER A 5 23.42 15.29 -1.31
N ALA A 6 23.60 14.10 -1.90
CA ALA A 6 22.55 13.10 -2.14
C ALA A 6 21.13 13.60 -2.51
N ALA A 7 20.84 13.77 -3.80
CA ALA A 7 19.47 13.91 -4.28
C ALA A 7 19.26 13.28 -5.67
N ALA A 8 19.17 11.94 -5.73
CA ALA A 8 18.54 11.24 -6.85
C ALA A 8 17.95 9.87 -6.48
N ALA A 9 17.55 9.68 -5.21
CA ALA A 9 16.88 8.46 -4.72
C ALA A 9 15.33 8.56 -4.80
N ALA A 10 14.81 9.27 -5.80
CA ALA A 10 13.37 9.61 -5.91
C ALA A 10 12.63 8.83 -7.01
N LEU A 11 13.04 7.60 -7.34
CA LEU A 11 12.38 6.79 -8.38
C LEU A 11 12.07 5.34 -7.96
N ALA A 12 11.85 5.10 -6.66
CA ALA A 12 11.52 3.77 -6.12
C ALA A 12 10.18 3.67 -5.36
N ALA A 13 9.34 4.70 -5.38
CA ALA A 13 8.10 4.74 -4.56
C ALA A 13 6.79 4.68 -5.36
N GLN A 14 6.83 4.35 -6.66
CA GLN A 14 5.66 4.41 -7.55
C GLN A 14 5.03 3.05 -7.88
N THR A 15 5.49 1.94 -7.27
CA THR A 15 4.71 0.69 -7.26
C THR A 15 3.58 0.83 -6.25
N GLY A 16 2.58 1.63 -6.63
CA GLY A 16 1.34 1.94 -5.93
C GLY A 16 0.39 0.76 -5.84
N GLU A 17 0.90 -0.42 -5.50
CA GLU A 17 0.08 -1.46 -4.88
C GLU A 17 -0.22 -0.96 -3.47
N ARG A 18 -1.25 -0.13 -3.34
CA ARG A 18 -1.87 0.14 -2.04
C ARG A 18 -2.34 -1.20 -1.52
N LYS A 19 -1.46 -1.89 -0.77
CA LYS A 19 -1.75 -3.16 -0.13
C LYS A 19 -2.91 -2.92 0.81
N VAL A 20 -4.11 -3.26 0.34
CA VAL A 20 -5.32 -3.17 1.15
C VAL A 20 -5.09 -3.94 2.43
N GLY A 21 -5.18 -3.25 3.57
CA GLY A 21 -4.98 -3.88 4.86
C GLY A 21 -6.06 -4.94 5.07
N ARG A 22 -5.69 -6.06 5.70
CA ARG A 22 -6.66 -7.14 5.96
C ARG A 22 -7.89 -6.69 6.76
N ASN A 23 -7.77 -5.63 7.56
CA ASN A 23 -8.87 -5.08 8.34
C ASN A 23 -9.65 -3.96 7.65
N ASP A 24 -9.14 -3.41 6.54
CA ASP A 24 -9.79 -2.33 5.81
C ASP A 24 -11.13 -2.78 5.20
N PRO A 25 -12.07 -1.84 4.94
CA PRO A 25 -13.26 -2.14 4.17
C PRO A 25 -12.89 -2.75 2.81
N CYS A 26 -13.60 -3.80 2.41
CA CYS A 26 -13.30 -4.50 1.18
C CYS A 26 -13.66 -3.62 -0.03
N PRO A 27 -12.75 -3.45 -1.02
CA PRO A 27 -12.96 -2.55 -2.15
C PRO A 27 -14.08 -2.96 -3.11
N CYS A 28 -14.67 -4.15 -2.91
CA CYS A 28 -15.84 -4.61 -3.67
C CYS A 28 -17.17 -3.97 -3.22
N GLY A 29 -17.17 -3.12 -2.20
CA GLY A 29 -18.38 -2.45 -1.71
C GLY A 29 -19.33 -3.34 -0.89
N SER A 30 -18.90 -4.53 -0.48
CA SER A 30 -19.75 -5.46 0.30
C SER A 30 -20.01 -5.05 1.75
N GLY A 31 -19.36 -3.97 2.23
CA GLY A 31 -19.38 -3.55 3.64
C GLY A 31 -18.60 -4.45 4.61
N LYS A 32 -18.03 -5.56 4.13
CA LYS A 32 -17.22 -6.48 4.92
C LYS A 32 -15.75 -6.03 4.96
N LYS A 33 -15.01 -6.43 5.99
CA LYS A 33 -13.54 -6.25 6.04
C LYS A 33 -12.87 -7.10 4.97
N TYR A 34 -11.75 -6.65 4.41
CA TYR A 34 -11.03 -7.35 3.34
C TYR A 34 -10.76 -8.82 3.70
N LYS A 35 -10.26 -9.10 4.92
CA LYS A 35 -10.01 -10.48 5.43
C LYS A 35 -11.25 -11.38 5.53
N GLN A 36 -12.44 -10.81 5.52
CA GLN A 36 -13.72 -11.53 5.59
C GLN A 36 -14.43 -11.61 4.22
N CYS A 37 -13.79 -11.10 3.18
CA CYS A 37 -14.31 -11.07 1.82
C CYS A 37 -13.22 -11.57 0.85
N HIS A 38 -12.64 -10.70 0.03
CA HIS A 38 -11.65 -11.08 -0.99
C HIS A 38 -10.25 -11.43 -0.42
N GLY A 39 -9.97 -11.03 0.82
CA GLY A 39 -8.74 -11.36 1.55
C GLY A 39 -8.90 -12.56 2.50
N ARG A 40 -9.96 -13.37 2.34
CA ARG A 40 -10.15 -14.58 3.14
C ARG A 40 -9.13 -15.62 2.68
N LEU A 41 -8.07 -15.80 3.47
CA LEU A 41 -7.22 -16.98 3.36
C LEU A 41 -8.02 -18.12 4.00
N GLN A 42 -8.20 -19.22 3.25
CA GLN A 42 -8.78 -20.44 3.80
C GLN A 42 -7.90 -21.00 4.91
#